data_AF-K3W4G2-F1
#
_entry.id   AF-K3W4G2-F1
#
_cell.length_a   1.000
_cell.length_b   1.000
_cell.length_c   1.000
_cell.angle_alpha   90.00
_cell.angle_beta   90.00
_cell.angle_gamma   90.00
#
_symmetry.space_group_name_H-M   'P 1'
#
loop_
_entity.id
_entity.type
_entity.pdbx_description
1 polymer ?
#
loop_
_entity_poly.entity_id
_entity_poly.type
_entity_poly.pdbx_seq_one_letter_code
_entity_poly.pdbx_strand_id
1 'polypeptide(L)'
;MIRRYDSYQQNDGGSGSPASADEGGESGCTGVTGGAGFRHQSLSSGSSFDGFSRGHHSSVDCAIQSSYSSASSNLMALRTSSCVESIRNGAVATDQPVCSQVGVDILKSGGNAADAAIASALCLGVVNPASSGIGGGAFILVHSAPRVSTSAPPPYEDARDLRSKHAERQRGMLANATSSVKVAEFIDCRETAPSNATFDMYENMTVGSTLGGLAIAIPGELRGLQLLHHRFGSLPWADLVRPAMELARDGFKVESYLARAIKRRKSILRDYPNLAKLITRSSDGTTLLEQGETMVRREYAQTLNEIMIKGPGSFYSVLAETMAKDIRDSGGAVVAQDFEGYRPVLRDPLVSSMLGHTIVGSPPPSSGGGSIIGALRFLSYFPLPYSATHDTLSRHLYVEACRHVFAIRMSLSDPKYSPKENEDAIADLIEGEYMRKLQQMTLENGILNISEYGGKWAQVKRSENANLVDAHEGDRRRLHSGKSTRNLMLFNYLNDHGTSSLSVVDSEHNAVTITTSVNLEFGSKVVSKTGVVFNNQMDDFSTPGAANFFG
;
A
#
# COMPACT_ATOMS: atom_id res chain seq x y z
N MET A 1 -30.32 4.44 5.03
CA MET A 1 -31.70 4.52 4.48
C MET A 1 -31.58 5.03 3.05
N ILE A 2 -31.71 4.18 2.04
CA ILE A 2 -31.64 4.59 0.61
C ILE A 2 -32.80 3.91 -0.13
N ARG A 3 -33.68 4.72 -0.71
CA ARG A 3 -34.79 4.28 -1.56
C ARG A 3 -34.28 4.01 -2.98
N ARG A 4 -34.76 2.92 -3.56
CA ARG A 4 -34.66 2.57 -4.99
C ARG A 4 -35.36 3.63 -5.86
N TYR A 5 -34.80 3.89 -7.03
CA TYR A 5 -35.56 4.45 -8.15
C TYR A 5 -35.76 3.39 -9.22
N ASP A 6 -37.03 3.05 -9.45
CA ASP A 6 -37.52 2.26 -10.58
C ASP A 6 -37.91 3.17 -11.75
N SER A 7 -37.76 2.61 -12.95
CA SER A 7 -38.51 2.83 -14.19
C SER A 7 -38.21 4.04 -15.10
N TYR A 8 -37.80 3.65 -16.31
CA TYR A 8 -37.79 4.35 -17.60
C TYR A 8 -39.20 4.64 -18.13
N GLN A 9 -39.37 5.76 -18.84
CA GLN A 9 -40.24 5.83 -20.02
C GLN A 9 -39.55 6.60 -21.16
N GLN A 10 -39.67 6.03 -22.37
CA GLN A 10 -39.18 6.49 -23.66
C GLN A 10 -39.89 7.75 -24.15
N ASN A 11 -39.23 8.53 -25.01
CA ASN A 11 -39.86 9.05 -26.22
C ASN A 11 -38.84 9.39 -27.32
N ASP A 12 -39.30 9.10 -28.55
CA ASP A 12 -38.63 9.08 -29.85
C ASP A 12 -38.40 10.46 -30.51
N GLY A 13 -37.54 10.45 -31.53
CA GLY A 13 -37.47 11.44 -32.63
C GLY A 13 -36.03 11.68 -33.07
N GLY A 14 -35.51 11.08 -34.16
CA GLY A 14 -35.60 11.57 -35.55
C GLY A 14 -34.52 12.65 -35.79
N SER A 15 -33.69 12.71 -36.83
CA SER A 15 -33.71 12.20 -38.21
C SER A 15 -32.39 12.62 -38.92
N GLY A 16 -32.01 11.95 -40.02
CA GLY A 16 -31.35 12.61 -41.18
C GLY A 16 -29.82 12.70 -41.29
N SER A 17 -29.19 11.65 -41.88
CA SER A 17 -28.34 11.59 -43.11
C SER A 17 -27.79 12.88 -43.80
N PRO A 18 -26.88 12.81 -44.81
CA PRO A 18 -25.75 11.90 -45.11
C PRO A 18 -24.51 12.56 -45.83
N ALA A 19 -23.46 11.75 -46.11
CA ALA A 19 -22.49 11.78 -47.25
C ALA A 19 -21.59 13.04 -47.43
N SER A 20 -20.38 13.07 -48.01
CA SER A 20 -19.68 12.34 -49.10
C SER A 20 -18.18 12.79 -49.06
N ALA A 21 -17.16 11.93 -49.22
CA ALA A 21 -16.47 11.49 -50.46
C ALA A 21 -15.10 12.18 -50.71
N ASP A 22 -14.28 11.47 -51.51
CA ASP A 22 -12.95 11.74 -52.11
C ASP A 22 -11.70 11.51 -51.24
N GLU A 23 -10.58 10.91 -51.67
CA GLU A 23 -10.06 10.11 -52.83
C GLU A 23 -8.59 10.54 -53.06
N GLY A 24 -7.73 9.58 -53.44
CA GLY A 24 -6.37 9.79 -53.98
C GLY A 24 -5.23 9.58 -52.96
N GLY A 25 -4.18 8.80 -53.20
CA GLY A 25 -3.65 8.14 -54.39
C GLY A 25 -2.26 7.55 -54.06
N GLU A 26 -1.82 6.61 -54.89
CA GLU A 26 -0.84 5.54 -54.67
C GLU A 26 0.66 5.91 -54.75
N SER A 27 1.51 4.99 -54.26
CA SER A 27 2.74 4.41 -54.90
C SER A 27 3.71 3.90 -53.82
N GLY A 28 4.47 2.80 -53.91
CA GLY A 28 4.74 1.79 -54.92
C GLY A 28 5.88 0.88 -54.39
N CYS A 29 5.82 -0.41 -54.69
CA CYS A 29 6.76 -1.47 -54.23
C CYS A 29 8.06 -1.53 -55.06
N THR A 30 9.15 -2.12 -54.52
CA THR A 30 9.80 -3.39 -54.97
C THR A 30 11.29 -3.55 -54.59
N GLY A 31 11.72 -4.82 -54.39
CA GLY A 31 13.11 -5.34 -54.40
C GLY A 31 13.50 -6.08 -53.10
N VAL A 32 13.52 -7.42 -52.90
CA VAL A 32 13.94 -8.66 -53.62
C VAL A 32 15.39 -9.13 -53.30
N THR A 33 15.46 -10.19 -52.47
CA THR A 33 16.33 -11.41 -52.44
C THR A 33 17.76 -11.48 -51.88
N GLY A 34 17.98 -12.60 -51.14
CA GLY A 34 19.24 -13.35 -50.92
C GLY A 34 19.67 -13.39 -49.45
N GLY A 35 19.78 -14.49 -48.69
CA GLY A 35 19.89 -15.91 -48.97
C GLY A 35 21.22 -16.46 -48.40
N ALA A 36 21.23 -17.08 -47.21
CA ALA A 36 22.22 -18.08 -46.76
C ALA A 36 21.86 -18.61 -45.35
N GLY A 37 21.91 -19.94 -45.16
CA GLY A 37 21.56 -20.64 -43.92
C GLY A 37 22.72 -21.38 -43.24
N PHE A 38 22.32 -22.26 -42.30
CA PHE A 38 23.09 -23.21 -41.46
C PHE A 38 23.75 -22.60 -40.19
N ARG A 39 23.82 -23.25 -39.02
CA ARG A 39 23.65 -24.67 -38.61
C ARG A 39 23.44 -24.77 -37.08
N HIS A 40 22.73 -25.80 -36.64
CA HIS A 40 22.65 -26.32 -35.26
C HIS A 40 24.00 -26.80 -34.71
N GLN A 41 24.27 -26.60 -33.41
CA GLN A 41 25.04 -27.53 -32.58
C GLN A 41 24.52 -27.58 -31.14
N SER A 42 24.26 -28.80 -30.69
CA SER A 42 23.98 -29.26 -29.33
C SER A 42 25.29 -29.60 -28.61
N LEU A 43 25.40 -29.32 -27.30
CA LEU A 43 26.37 -29.98 -26.42
C LEU A 43 25.77 -30.24 -25.03
N SER A 44 25.98 -31.48 -24.58
CA SER A 44 25.52 -32.13 -23.36
C SER A 44 26.66 -32.32 -22.34
N SER A 45 26.29 -32.77 -21.13
CA SER A 45 27.12 -33.28 -20.00
C SER A 45 27.77 -32.19 -19.12
N GLY A 46 27.77 -32.22 -17.79
CA GLY A 46 27.56 -33.29 -16.82
C GLY A 46 28.86 -33.50 -16.02
N SER A 47 28.94 -33.04 -14.77
CA SER A 47 29.81 -33.62 -13.73
C SER A 47 29.58 -32.98 -12.36
N SER A 48 29.33 -33.87 -11.39
CA SER A 48 29.33 -33.67 -9.95
C SER A 48 30.76 -33.67 -9.41
N PHE A 49 31.05 -32.92 -8.35
CA PHE A 49 32.18 -33.23 -7.46
C PHE A 49 31.91 -32.71 -6.03
N ASP A 50 31.97 -33.65 -5.08
CA ASP A 50 31.86 -33.48 -3.64
C ASP A 50 33.19 -33.03 -3.00
N GLY A 51 33.05 -32.26 -1.92
CA GLY A 51 33.92 -32.30 -0.73
C GLY A 51 35.08 -31.29 -0.67
N PHE A 52 35.05 -30.37 0.31
CA PHE A 52 36.23 -30.04 1.12
C PHE A 52 35.87 -29.37 2.46
N SER A 53 36.71 -29.65 3.45
CA SER A 53 36.59 -29.53 4.90
C SER A 53 36.55 -28.12 5.54
N ARG A 54 36.12 -28.13 6.81
CA ARG A 54 36.22 -27.10 7.86
C ARG A 54 37.51 -26.27 7.82
N GLY A 55 37.36 -24.93 7.88
CA GLY A 55 38.42 -23.94 8.07
C GLY A 55 37.93 -22.78 8.94
N HIS A 56 38.84 -22.17 9.69
CA HIS A 56 38.63 -21.29 10.84
C HIS A 56 38.04 -19.90 10.53
N HIS A 57 37.52 -19.28 11.58
CA HIS A 57 37.17 -17.87 11.69
C HIS A 57 38.28 -16.93 11.18
N SER A 58 37.91 -16.07 10.22
CA SER A 58 38.55 -14.77 10.01
C SER A 58 37.48 -13.78 9.56
N SER A 59 37.32 -12.69 10.31
CA SER A 59 36.60 -11.49 9.93
C SER A 59 37.14 -10.97 8.60
N VAL A 60 36.29 -10.90 7.57
CA VAL A 60 36.65 -10.33 6.27
C VAL A 60 36.08 -8.92 6.22
N ASP A 61 36.99 -7.94 6.30
CA ASP A 61 36.74 -6.55 5.98
C ASP A 61 36.25 -6.42 4.54
N CYS A 62 35.11 -5.75 4.35
CA CYS A 62 34.49 -5.58 3.06
C CYS A 62 35.02 -4.30 2.37
N ALA A 63 36.14 -4.42 1.67
CA ALA A 63 36.58 -3.41 0.71
C ALA A 63 36.97 -4.10 -0.61
N ILE A 64 36.20 -3.86 -1.68
CA ILE A 64 36.63 -4.15 -3.04
C ILE A 64 36.58 -2.86 -3.85
N GLN A 65 37.78 -2.33 -4.11
CA GLN A 65 38.05 -1.46 -5.25
C GLN A 65 37.92 -2.29 -6.54
N SER A 66 37.10 -1.85 -7.48
CA SER A 66 37.37 -2.09 -8.91
C SER A 66 36.59 -1.12 -9.80
N SER A 67 37.38 -0.45 -10.63
CA SER A 67 37.04 0.53 -11.65
C SER A 67 36.43 -0.10 -12.89
N TYR A 68 35.20 0.28 -13.28
CA TYR A 68 34.70 0.18 -14.65
C TYR A 68 33.63 1.26 -14.94
N SER A 69 33.68 1.82 -16.14
CA SER A 69 33.06 3.08 -16.57
C SER A 69 31.57 2.99 -16.93
N SER A 70 30.84 4.04 -16.52
CA SER A 70 29.68 4.68 -17.17
C SER A 70 28.61 3.79 -17.84
N ALA A 71 27.67 3.30 -17.02
CA ALA A 71 26.28 3.08 -17.41
C ALA A 71 25.40 3.38 -16.17
N SER A 72 25.08 4.67 -16.02
CA SER A 72 24.83 5.32 -14.74
C SER A 72 23.35 5.67 -14.55
N SER A 73 22.75 5.14 -13.49
CA SER A 73 22.01 5.87 -12.44
C SER A 73 20.98 4.99 -11.73
N ASN A 74 20.15 4.23 -12.46
CA ASN A 74 19.05 3.46 -11.83
C ASN A 74 19.50 2.14 -11.19
N LEU A 75 20.52 1.45 -11.73
CA LEU A 75 21.00 0.19 -11.17
C LEU A 75 21.88 0.38 -9.91
N MET A 76 22.43 1.58 -9.70
CA MET A 76 23.23 1.88 -8.49
C MET A 76 22.37 2.01 -7.23
N ALA A 77 21.08 2.37 -7.35
CA ALA A 77 20.17 2.43 -6.22
C ALA A 77 19.91 1.04 -5.59
N LEU A 78 20.09 -0.04 -6.35
CA LEU A 78 20.01 -1.42 -5.89
C LEU A 78 21.35 -1.97 -5.37
N ARG A 79 22.44 -1.17 -5.41
CA ARG A 79 23.77 -1.52 -4.90
C ARG A 79 24.03 -0.95 -3.50
N THR A 80 23.01 -0.48 -2.79
CA THR A 80 23.13 -0.38 -1.34
C THR A 80 23.18 -1.80 -0.81
N SER A 81 24.34 -2.17 -0.26
CA SER A 81 24.57 -3.45 0.38
C SER A 81 23.48 -3.69 1.43
N SER A 82 22.47 -4.51 1.09
CA SER A 82 21.65 -5.17 2.11
C SER A 82 22.58 -6.12 2.83
N CYS A 83 23.16 -5.67 3.94
CA CYS A 83 24.03 -6.49 4.78
C CYS A 83 23.15 -7.51 5.49
N VAL A 84 23.08 -8.74 4.97
CA VAL A 84 22.50 -9.86 5.71
C VAL A 84 23.56 -10.35 6.68
N GLU A 85 23.64 -9.72 7.85
CA GLU A 85 24.41 -10.26 8.97
C GLU A 85 23.65 -11.48 9.51
N SER A 86 24.15 -12.69 9.23
CA SER A 86 23.74 -13.99 9.81
C SER A 86 22.36 -14.03 10.51
N ILE A 87 21.30 -14.40 9.79
CA ILE A 87 19.94 -14.51 10.34
C ILE A 87 19.79 -15.80 11.16
N ARG A 88 20.37 -15.85 12.35
CA ARG A 88 20.14 -16.98 13.29
C ARG A 88 19.04 -16.69 14.31
N ASN A 89 18.83 -15.42 14.65
CA ASN A 89 18.03 -15.03 15.82
C ASN A 89 16.83 -14.11 15.47
N GLY A 90 16.76 -13.59 14.26
CA GLY A 90 15.73 -12.65 13.82
C GLY A 90 16.29 -11.63 12.84
N ALA A 91 15.42 -10.86 12.20
CA ALA A 91 15.76 -9.78 11.29
C ALA A 91 14.67 -8.72 11.28
N VAL A 92 15.08 -7.46 11.09
CA VAL A 92 14.19 -6.30 10.93
C VAL A 92 14.60 -5.59 9.66
N ALA A 93 13.64 -5.31 8.79
CA ALA A 93 13.83 -4.51 7.59
C ALA A 93 12.84 -3.36 7.59
N THR A 94 13.34 -2.14 7.45
CA THR A 94 12.57 -0.89 7.31
C THR A 94 13.17 -0.06 6.16
N ASP A 95 12.45 0.96 5.71
CA ASP A 95 12.96 1.97 4.75
C ASP A 95 13.95 2.98 5.38
N GLN A 96 14.19 2.90 6.70
CA GLN A 96 15.07 3.79 7.46
C GLN A 96 16.03 3.00 8.36
N PRO A 97 17.36 3.06 8.14
CA PRO A 97 18.33 2.24 8.89
C PRO A 97 18.22 2.37 10.41
N VAL A 98 18.01 3.58 10.93
CA VAL A 98 17.84 3.83 12.37
C VAL A 98 16.64 3.07 12.95
N CYS A 99 15.56 2.91 12.20
CA CYS A 99 14.37 2.18 12.66
C CYS A 99 14.50 0.66 12.51
N SER A 100 15.34 0.19 11.59
CA SER A 100 15.77 -1.22 11.57
C SER A 100 16.59 -1.53 12.82
N GLN A 101 17.52 -0.63 13.19
CA GLN A 101 18.33 -0.78 14.40
C GLN A 101 17.47 -0.78 15.67
N VAL A 102 16.51 0.15 15.80
CA VAL A 102 15.55 0.16 16.93
C VAL A 102 14.85 -1.19 17.08
N GLY A 103 14.35 -1.77 15.99
CA GLY A 103 13.70 -3.08 16.04
C GLY A 103 14.68 -4.20 16.45
N VAL A 104 15.91 -4.18 15.93
CA VAL A 104 16.95 -5.15 16.32
C VAL A 104 17.29 -5.04 17.81
N ASP A 105 17.35 -3.83 18.36
CA ASP A 105 17.64 -3.61 19.78
C ASP A 105 16.49 -4.11 20.67
N ILE A 106 15.24 -4.01 20.21
CA ILE A 106 14.09 -4.63 20.87
C ILE A 106 14.18 -6.16 20.86
N LEU A 107 14.54 -6.77 19.72
CA LEU A 107 14.77 -8.23 19.66
C LEU A 107 15.90 -8.66 20.60
N LYS A 108 17.00 -7.92 20.65
CA LYS A 108 18.14 -8.17 21.57
C LYS A 108 17.75 -8.02 23.04
N SER A 109 16.76 -7.18 23.34
CA SER A 109 16.23 -6.95 24.69
C SER A 109 15.21 -8.04 25.12
N GLY A 110 15.03 -9.08 24.30
CA GLY A 110 14.12 -10.20 24.59
C GLY A 110 12.70 -10.00 24.07
N GLY A 111 12.45 -8.97 23.25
CA GLY A 111 11.19 -8.78 22.56
C GLY A 111 11.02 -9.73 21.38
N ASN A 112 9.78 -9.92 20.95
CA ASN A 112 9.44 -10.74 19.79
C ASN A 112 9.19 -9.89 18.53
N ALA A 113 8.79 -10.54 17.43
CA ALA A 113 8.54 -9.86 16.16
C ALA A 113 7.47 -8.76 16.24
N ALA A 114 6.45 -8.92 17.09
CA ALA A 114 5.42 -7.90 17.28
C ALA A 114 5.97 -6.69 18.06
N ASP A 115 6.74 -6.92 19.11
CA ASP A 115 7.38 -5.86 19.89
C ASP A 115 8.31 -5.00 19.02
N ALA A 116 9.18 -5.67 18.25
CA ALA A 116 10.12 -5.00 17.34
C ALA A 116 9.38 -4.27 16.21
N ALA A 117 8.32 -4.85 15.65
CA ALA A 117 7.52 -4.19 14.62
C ALA A 117 6.84 -2.91 15.14
N ILE A 118 6.32 -2.92 16.38
CA ILE A 118 5.71 -1.72 17.00
C ILE A 118 6.75 -0.62 17.19
N ALA A 119 7.91 -0.94 17.76
CA ALA A 119 8.96 0.05 17.99
C ALA A 119 9.50 0.62 16.67
N SER A 120 9.69 -0.22 15.65
CA SER A 120 10.08 0.22 14.31
C SER A 120 9.01 1.11 13.67
N ALA A 121 7.71 0.77 13.76
CA ALA A 121 6.64 1.61 13.21
C ALA A 121 6.60 3.00 13.87
N LEU A 122 6.68 3.06 15.20
CA LEU A 122 6.71 4.33 15.93
C LEU A 122 7.95 5.16 15.57
N CYS A 123 9.12 4.51 15.40
CA CYS A 123 10.33 5.16 14.92
C CYS A 123 10.15 5.73 13.51
N LEU A 124 9.55 4.99 12.58
CA LEU A 124 9.27 5.46 11.22
C LEU A 124 8.37 6.69 11.22
N GLY A 125 7.34 6.68 12.07
CA GLY A 125 6.48 7.83 12.30
C GLY A 125 7.22 9.07 12.84
N VAL A 126 8.42 8.92 13.41
CA VAL A 126 9.32 10.03 13.82
C VAL A 126 10.17 10.52 12.66
N VAL A 127 10.90 9.60 12.01
CA VAL A 127 11.97 9.94 11.06
C VAL A 127 11.51 10.12 9.62
N ASN A 128 10.33 9.58 9.28
CA ASN A 128 9.71 9.71 7.97
C ASN A 128 8.31 10.34 8.08
N PRO A 129 8.17 11.56 8.67
CA PRO A 129 6.87 12.21 8.86
C PRO A 129 6.17 12.60 7.55
N ALA A 130 6.90 12.58 6.44
CA ALA A 130 6.31 12.73 5.12
C ALA A 130 5.50 11.49 4.72
N SER A 131 5.82 10.32 5.28
CA SER A 131 5.26 9.05 4.80
C SER A 131 4.36 8.37 5.81
N SER A 132 4.70 8.35 7.08
CA SER A 132 4.05 7.45 8.04
C SER A 132 3.93 8.09 9.42
N GLY A 133 3.15 7.43 10.27
CA GLY A 133 3.05 7.73 11.70
C GLY A 133 1.61 7.78 12.21
N ILE A 134 1.48 7.98 13.53
CA ILE A 134 0.22 7.85 14.27
C ILE A 134 -0.91 8.80 13.85
N GLY A 135 -0.64 9.77 12.97
CA GLY A 135 -1.64 10.63 12.34
C GLY A 135 -2.26 10.05 11.06
N GLY A 136 -1.87 8.85 10.66
CA GLY A 136 -2.48 8.08 9.57
C GLY A 136 -2.94 6.70 10.00
N GLY A 137 -2.84 5.74 9.09
CA GLY A 137 -3.33 4.38 9.25
C GLY A 137 -2.30 3.35 8.85
N ALA A 138 -2.63 2.09 9.10
CA ALA A 138 -1.75 0.97 8.78
C ALA A 138 -2.52 -0.30 8.42
N PHE A 139 -1.83 -1.19 7.73
CA PHE A 139 -2.22 -2.59 7.59
C PHE A 139 -1.14 -3.44 8.24
N ILE A 140 -1.55 -4.33 9.15
CA ILE A 140 -0.65 -5.22 9.88
C ILE A 140 -1.03 -6.65 9.53
N LEU A 141 -0.10 -7.39 8.94
CA LEU A 141 -0.23 -8.84 8.76
C LEU A 141 0.75 -9.52 9.73
N VAL A 142 0.21 -10.39 10.58
CA VAL A 142 0.98 -11.09 11.61
C VAL A 142 0.81 -12.60 11.45
N HIS A 143 1.91 -13.32 11.57
CA HIS A 143 1.96 -14.77 11.76
C HIS A 143 2.70 -15.08 13.07
N SER A 144 1.97 -15.34 14.14
CA SER A 144 2.55 -15.47 15.48
C SER A 144 1.66 -16.31 16.39
N ALA A 145 2.20 -16.81 17.49
CA ALA A 145 1.43 -17.46 18.53
C ALA A 145 0.72 -16.39 19.38
N PRO A 146 -0.63 -16.42 19.48
CA PRO A 146 -1.35 -15.49 20.35
C PRO A 146 -0.89 -15.61 21.80
N ARG A 147 -0.74 -14.48 22.48
CA ARG A 147 -0.44 -14.42 23.91
C ARG A 147 -1.72 -14.19 24.70
N VAL A 148 -1.80 -14.83 25.86
CA VAL A 148 -2.87 -14.56 26.82
C VAL A 148 -2.50 -13.29 27.57
N SER A 149 -3.20 -12.20 27.28
CA SER A 149 -3.09 -10.95 28.03
C SER A 149 -4.09 -10.93 29.17
N THR A 150 -3.66 -10.48 30.35
CA THR A 150 -4.53 -10.31 31.53
C THR A 150 -5.24 -8.96 31.56
N SER A 151 -4.86 -8.02 30.68
CA SER A 151 -5.54 -6.73 30.54
C SER A 151 -6.79 -6.87 29.67
N ALA A 152 -7.71 -5.91 29.73
CA ALA A 152 -8.79 -5.85 28.75
C ALA A 152 -8.20 -5.50 27.36
N PRO A 153 -8.71 -6.09 26.27
CA PRO A 153 -8.30 -5.69 24.93
C PRO A 153 -8.69 -4.22 24.68
N PRO A 154 -7.91 -3.49 23.84
CA PRO A 154 -8.38 -2.20 23.37
C PRO A 154 -9.67 -2.36 22.57
N PRO A 155 -10.48 -1.31 22.40
CA PRO A 155 -11.67 -1.41 21.57
C PRO A 155 -11.31 -1.73 20.10
N TYR A 156 -11.91 -2.79 19.53
CA TYR A 156 -11.74 -3.21 18.13
C TYR A 156 -13.03 -3.86 17.58
N GLU A 157 -13.18 -3.94 16.26
CA GLU A 157 -14.23 -4.74 15.61
C GLU A 157 -13.63 -6.09 15.21
N ASP A 158 -14.23 -7.22 15.62
CA ASP A 158 -13.83 -8.55 15.13
C ASP A 158 -14.68 -8.93 13.92
N ALA A 159 -14.10 -8.82 12.72
CA ALA A 159 -14.76 -9.16 11.46
C ALA A 159 -14.35 -10.54 10.94
N ARG A 160 -13.73 -11.38 11.77
CA ARG A 160 -13.30 -12.74 11.41
C ARG A 160 -14.45 -13.75 11.32
N ASP A 161 -15.71 -13.34 11.45
CA ASP A 161 -16.84 -14.29 11.56
C ASP A 161 -17.91 -14.15 10.47
N LEU A 162 -17.58 -13.59 9.30
CA LEU A 162 -18.41 -13.80 8.12
C LEU A 162 -18.13 -15.21 7.60
N ARG A 163 -19.06 -16.15 7.89
CA ARG A 163 -19.12 -17.56 7.44
C ARG A 163 -19.17 -17.70 5.91
N SER A 164 -18.23 -17.09 5.22
CA SER A 164 -18.00 -17.32 3.81
C SER A 164 -17.27 -18.66 3.69
N LYS A 165 -17.67 -19.47 2.71
CA LYS A 165 -16.98 -20.73 2.38
C LYS A 165 -15.47 -20.52 2.13
N HIS A 166 -15.09 -19.31 1.73
CA HIS A 166 -13.72 -18.88 1.52
C HIS A 166 -12.91 -18.83 2.83
N ALA A 167 -13.42 -18.17 3.88
CA ALA A 167 -12.72 -18.05 5.15
C ALA A 167 -12.49 -19.41 5.82
N GLU A 168 -13.48 -20.32 5.78
CA GLU A 168 -13.33 -21.68 6.32
C GLU A 168 -12.25 -22.49 5.58
N ARG A 169 -12.24 -22.40 4.23
CA ARG A 169 -11.22 -23.04 3.40
C ARG A 169 -9.83 -22.47 3.66
N GLN A 170 -9.70 -21.14 3.81
CA GLN A 170 -8.43 -20.45 4.06
C GLN A 170 -7.85 -20.79 5.45
N ARG A 171 -8.70 -20.88 6.48
CA ARG A 171 -8.28 -21.32 7.82
C ARG A 171 -7.74 -22.75 7.83
N GLY A 172 -8.38 -23.65 7.08
CA GLY A 172 -7.89 -25.02 6.90
C GLY A 172 -6.52 -25.12 6.23
N MET A 173 -6.16 -24.16 5.36
CA MET A 173 -4.85 -24.12 4.70
C MET A 173 -3.71 -23.67 5.61
N LEU A 174 -4.02 -22.97 6.69
CA LEU A 174 -3.05 -22.50 7.69
C LEU A 174 -2.96 -23.41 8.92
N ALA A 175 -3.93 -24.31 9.11
CA ALA A 175 -3.93 -25.27 10.19
C ALA A 175 -3.01 -26.45 9.87
N ASN A 176 -1.77 -26.43 10.38
CA ASN A 176 -0.93 -27.63 10.43
C ASN A 176 -0.51 -27.95 11.87
N ALA A 177 -0.63 -29.23 12.22
CA ALA A 177 -0.54 -29.75 13.57
C ALA A 177 0.89 -29.75 14.11
N THR A 178 1.15 -29.01 15.20
CA THR A 178 2.15 -29.28 16.27
C THR A 178 2.07 -28.16 17.34
N SER A 179 2.69 -28.39 18.50
CA SER A 179 2.34 -27.94 19.86
C SER A 179 2.37 -26.43 20.21
N SER A 180 2.36 -25.51 19.24
CA SER A 180 2.03 -24.10 19.43
C SER A 180 1.35 -23.58 18.16
N VAL A 181 0.02 -23.52 18.15
CA VAL A 181 -0.74 -23.13 16.94
C VAL A 181 -0.57 -21.63 16.71
N LYS A 182 0.38 -21.25 15.86
CA LYS A 182 0.47 -19.89 15.33
C LYS A 182 -0.74 -19.60 14.47
N VAL A 183 -1.19 -18.35 14.51
CA VAL A 183 -2.28 -17.86 13.69
C VAL A 183 -1.73 -16.87 12.66
N ALA A 184 -2.41 -16.76 11.52
CA ALA A 184 -2.24 -15.60 10.64
C ALA A 184 -3.45 -14.67 10.81
N GLU A 185 -3.20 -13.42 11.15
CA GLU A 185 -4.25 -12.42 11.36
C GLU A 185 -3.91 -11.13 10.62
N PHE A 186 -4.95 -10.42 10.19
CA PHE A 186 -4.82 -9.11 9.58
C PHE A 186 -5.49 -8.06 10.47
N ILE A 187 -4.72 -7.10 10.96
CA ILE A 187 -5.24 -5.96 11.70
C ILE A 187 -5.35 -4.77 10.73
N ASP A 188 -6.58 -4.47 10.36
CA ASP A 188 -6.96 -3.35 9.52
C ASP A 188 -7.04 -2.09 10.40
N CYS A 189 -6.05 -1.23 10.26
CA CYS A 189 -5.93 0.03 10.98
C CYS A 189 -6.15 1.20 10.01
N ARG A 190 -6.90 0.97 8.93
CA ARG A 190 -7.25 2.00 7.96
C ARG A 190 -8.04 3.10 8.65
N GLU A 191 -7.79 4.34 8.24
CA GLU A 191 -8.54 5.48 8.72
C GLU A 191 -10.00 5.40 8.26
N THR A 192 -10.91 5.88 9.10
CA THR A 192 -12.34 5.93 8.79
C THR A 192 -12.76 7.37 8.47
N ALA A 193 -13.81 7.53 7.66
CA ALA A 193 -14.37 8.86 7.42
C ALA A 193 -14.93 9.47 8.72
N PRO A 194 -14.85 10.81 8.89
CA PRO A 194 -15.54 11.53 9.96
C PRO A 194 -17.04 11.23 10.00
N SER A 195 -17.67 11.24 11.18
CA SER A 195 -19.13 11.07 11.28
C SER A 195 -19.90 12.18 10.56
N ASN A 196 -19.29 13.36 10.40
CA ASN A 196 -19.84 14.50 9.67
C ASN A 196 -19.51 14.51 8.16
N ALA A 197 -18.85 13.48 7.63
CA ALA A 197 -18.57 13.39 6.20
C ALA A 197 -19.87 13.15 5.42
N THR A 198 -20.03 13.84 4.29
CA THR A 198 -21.15 13.63 3.35
C THR A 198 -20.63 13.15 2.01
N PHE A 199 -21.49 12.46 1.26
CA PHE A 199 -21.14 11.90 -0.05
C PHE A 199 -20.68 12.97 -1.07
N ASP A 200 -21.21 14.18 -0.94
CA ASP A 200 -21.02 15.33 -1.82
C ASP A 200 -20.05 16.39 -1.26
N MET A 201 -19.35 16.11 -0.14
CA MET A 201 -18.53 17.10 0.57
C MET A 201 -17.36 17.69 -0.25
N TYR A 202 -17.02 17.07 -1.38
CA TYR A 202 -15.97 17.53 -2.30
C TYR A 202 -16.52 18.04 -3.63
N GLU A 203 -17.83 18.13 -3.82
CA GLU A 203 -18.39 18.68 -5.04
C GLU A 203 -17.86 20.10 -5.29
N ASN A 204 -17.38 20.34 -6.52
CA ASN A 204 -16.75 21.60 -6.93
C ASN A 204 -15.44 21.97 -6.19
N MET A 205 -14.84 21.06 -5.43
CA MET A 205 -13.53 21.25 -4.80
C MET A 205 -12.46 20.48 -5.54
N THR A 206 -11.45 21.17 -6.08
CA THR A 206 -10.38 20.52 -6.87
C THR A 206 -9.34 19.79 -6.01
N VAL A 207 -9.18 20.17 -4.74
CA VAL A 207 -8.13 19.62 -3.84
C VAL A 207 -8.65 19.31 -2.43
N GLY A 208 -9.97 19.36 -2.21
CA GLY A 208 -10.56 19.21 -0.87
C GLY A 208 -10.29 17.85 -0.22
N SER A 209 -10.13 16.80 -1.02
CA SER A 209 -9.79 15.45 -0.58
C SER A 209 -8.31 15.23 -0.32
N THR A 210 -7.43 16.12 -0.80
CA THR A 210 -5.96 15.97 -0.71
C THR A 210 -5.29 16.96 0.22
N LEU A 211 -5.89 18.14 0.45
CA LEU A 211 -5.29 19.25 1.19
C LEU A 211 -6.25 19.81 2.26
N GLY A 212 -5.70 20.21 3.40
CA GLY A 212 -6.45 20.87 4.48
C GLY A 212 -7.28 19.90 5.32
N GLY A 213 -8.07 20.45 6.24
CA GLY A 213 -8.75 19.66 7.27
C GLY A 213 -9.80 18.69 6.73
N LEU A 214 -10.45 18.97 5.60
CA LEU A 214 -11.46 18.09 5.00
C LEU A 214 -10.87 16.79 4.45
N ALA A 215 -9.57 16.77 4.15
CA ALA A 215 -8.88 15.59 3.66
C ALA A 215 -8.57 14.56 4.76
N ILE A 216 -8.70 14.95 6.03
CA ILE A 216 -8.27 14.17 7.19
C ILE A 216 -9.35 13.17 7.57
N ALA A 217 -8.97 11.89 7.57
CA ALA A 217 -9.74 10.80 8.16
C ALA A 217 -9.25 10.50 9.59
N ILE A 218 -10.01 9.73 10.37
CA ILE A 218 -9.63 9.42 11.77
C ILE A 218 -8.37 8.54 11.79
N PRO A 219 -7.27 8.96 12.42
CA PRO A 219 -6.04 8.18 12.47
C PRO A 219 -6.18 6.84 13.20
N GLY A 220 -5.74 5.77 12.56
CA GLY A 220 -5.96 4.39 13.02
C GLY A 220 -4.74 3.62 13.49
N GLU A 221 -3.54 4.03 13.05
CA GLU A 221 -2.29 3.27 13.24
C GLU A 221 -2.05 2.90 14.71
N LEU A 222 -2.13 3.87 15.63
CA LEU A 222 -1.76 3.66 17.03
C LEU A 222 -2.70 2.68 17.74
N ARG A 223 -4.00 2.69 17.43
CA ARG A 223 -4.96 1.71 17.97
C ARG A 223 -4.67 0.31 17.43
N GLY A 224 -4.26 0.21 16.18
CA GLY A 224 -3.78 -1.02 15.56
C GLY A 224 -2.55 -1.60 16.26
N LEU A 225 -1.53 -0.76 16.50
CA LEU A 225 -0.33 -1.13 17.24
C LEU A 225 -0.65 -1.56 18.68
N GLN A 226 -1.63 -0.90 19.33
CA GLN A 226 -2.12 -1.32 20.64
C GLN A 226 -2.75 -2.72 20.60
N LEU A 227 -3.55 -3.02 19.57
CA LEU A 227 -4.15 -4.34 19.41
C LEU A 227 -3.09 -5.41 19.11
N LEU A 228 -2.11 -5.10 18.25
CA LEU A 228 -0.95 -5.97 18.01
C LEU A 228 -0.19 -6.27 19.31
N HIS A 229 0.10 -5.24 20.10
CA HIS A 229 0.78 -5.38 21.40
C HIS A 229 -0.01 -6.27 22.36
N HIS A 230 -1.31 -6.01 22.51
CA HIS A 230 -2.17 -6.79 23.39
C HIS A 230 -2.24 -8.27 23.00
N ARG A 231 -2.26 -8.58 21.70
CA ARG A 231 -2.42 -9.95 21.19
C ARG A 231 -1.11 -10.73 21.12
N PHE A 232 0.00 -10.07 20.83
CA PHE A 232 1.27 -10.74 20.49
C PHE A 232 2.50 -10.15 21.18
N GLY A 233 2.43 -8.95 21.73
CA GLY A 233 3.55 -8.29 22.40
C GLY A 233 3.97 -8.99 23.69
N SER A 234 5.26 -8.88 24.03
CA SER A 234 5.84 -9.49 25.22
C SER A 234 6.57 -8.52 26.13
N LEU A 235 7.01 -7.36 25.60
CA LEU A 235 7.66 -6.32 26.40
C LEU A 235 6.65 -5.28 26.90
N PRO A 236 6.98 -4.52 27.97
CA PRO A 236 6.17 -3.38 28.40
C PRO A 236 6.00 -2.34 27.28
N TRP A 237 4.78 -1.82 27.10
CA TRP A 237 4.47 -0.81 26.09
C TRP A 237 5.43 0.39 26.12
N ALA A 238 5.79 0.85 27.32
CA ALA A 238 6.68 1.99 27.49
C ALA A 238 8.06 1.78 26.85
N ASP A 239 8.58 0.55 26.85
CA ASP A 239 9.87 0.23 26.28
C ASP A 239 9.85 0.22 24.75
N LEU A 240 8.68 0.00 24.15
CA LEU A 240 8.48 0.06 22.70
C LEU A 240 8.35 1.51 22.19
N VAL A 241 7.80 2.42 23.00
CA VAL A 241 7.61 3.83 22.63
C VAL A 241 8.87 4.67 22.89
N ARG A 242 9.62 4.34 23.95
CA ARG A 242 10.77 5.14 24.41
C ARG A 242 11.77 5.49 23.31
N PRO A 243 12.22 4.56 22.43
CA PRO A 243 13.21 4.90 21.40
C PRO A 243 12.72 5.97 20.42
N ALA A 244 11.45 5.89 20.00
CA ALA A 244 10.84 6.88 19.12
C ALA A 244 10.68 8.24 19.83
N MET A 245 10.28 8.24 21.10
CA MET A 245 10.15 9.46 21.91
C MET A 245 11.49 10.18 22.07
N GLU A 246 12.55 9.45 22.41
CA GLU A 246 13.91 9.99 22.56
C GLU A 246 14.44 10.53 21.24
N LEU A 247 14.24 9.79 20.13
CA LEU A 247 14.64 10.23 18.80
C LEU A 247 13.93 11.51 18.35
N ALA A 248 12.63 11.65 18.68
CA ALA A 248 11.88 12.87 18.41
C ALA A 248 12.37 14.06 19.25
N ARG A 249 12.77 13.82 20.51
CA ARG A 249 13.28 14.83 21.45
C ARG A 249 14.68 15.31 21.08
N ASP A 250 15.58 14.37 20.81
CA ASP A 250 17.01 14.63 20.61
C ASP A 250 17.32 15.00 19.14
N GLY A 251 16.46 14.54 18.23
CA GLY A 251 16.53 14.83 16.81
C GLY A 251 17.24 13.74 16.01
N PHE A 252 17.02 13.77 14.70
CA PHE A 252 17.54 12.80 13.75
C PHE A 252 18.04 13.49 12.48
N LYS A 253 18.87 12.80 11.71
CA LYS A 253 19.39 13.30 10.43
C LYS A 253 18.35 13.20 9.33
N VAL A 254 18.16 14.31 8.60
CA VAL A 254 17.27 14.34 7.44
C VAL A 254 17.91 13.54 6.31
N GLU A 255 17.30 12.41 5.97
CA GLU A 255 17.76 11.55 4.88
C GLU A 255 17.28 12.03 3.50
N SER A 256 17.87 11.47 2.44
CA SER A 256 17.66 11.89 1.05
C SER A 256 16.19 11.89 0.61
N TYR A 257 15.38 10.91 1.04
CA TYR A 257 13.95 10.87 0.74
C TYR A 257 13.22 12.06 1.38
N LEU A 258 13.40 12.25 2.70
CA LEU A 258 12.74 13.32 3.44
C LEU A 258 13.17 14.70 2.91
N ALA A 259 14.46 14.91 2.61
CA ALA A 259 14.94 16.15 2.01
C ALA A 259 14.25 16.46 0.67
N ARG A 260 14.06 15.45 -0.19
CA ARG A 260 13.30 15.60 -1.45
C ARG A 260 11.83 15.95 -1.19
N ALA A 261 11.20 15.28 -0.23
CA ALA A 261 9.82 15.55 0.16
C ALA A 261 9.66 16.99 0.67
N ILE A 262 10.55 17.44 1.55
CA ILE A 262 10.60 18.82 2.06
C ILE A 262 10.73 19.83 0.92
N LYS A 263 11.69 19.62 0.00
CA LYS A 263 11.93 20.51 -1.14
C LYS A 263 10.70 20.67 -2.03
N ARG A 264 9.91 19.59 -2.22
CA ARG A 264 8.65 19.63 -2.98
C ARG A 264 7.55 20.48 -2.32
N ARG A 265 7.66 20.85 -1.04
CA ARG A 265 6.62 21.59 -0.30
C ARG A 265 6.84 23.10 -0.22
N LYS A 266 7.89 23.63 -0.85
CA LYS A 266 8.24 25.06 -0.78
C LYS A 266 7.07 26.00 -1.12
N SER A 267 6.23 25.66 -2.10
CA SER A 267 5.15 26.53 -2.58
C SER A 267 3.95 26.64 -1.64
N ILE A 268 3.74 25.67 -0.74
CA ILE A 268 2.54 25.58 0.10
C ILE A 268 2.78 26.09 1.53
N LEU A 269 4.02 26.39 1.92
CA LEU A 269 4.37 26.68 3.31
C LEU A 269 3.67 27.90 3.92
N ARG A 270 3.32 28.88 3.08
CA ARG A 270 2.58 30.07 3.54
C ARG A 270 1.21 29.70 4.12
N ASP A 271 0.59 28.67 3.56
CA ASP A 271 -0.78 28.30 3.89
C ASP A 271 -0.82 27.26 5.04
N TYR A 272 0.33 26.66 5.39
CA TYR A 272 0.48 25.65 6.44
C TYR A 272 1.62 25.97 7.42
N PRO A 273 1.41 26.89 8.38
CA PRO A 273 2.48 27.39 9.26
C PRO A 273 3.07 26.31 10.19
N ASN A 274 2.26 25.35 10.66
CA ASN A 274 2.79 24.26 11.50
C ASN A 274 3.63 23.27 10.68
N LEU A 275 3.30 23.05 9.40
CA LEU A 275 4.17 22.28 8.50
C LEU A 275 5.45 23.06 8.21
N ALA A 276 5.37 24.37 7.97
CA ALA A 276 6.54 25.21 7.80
C ALA A 276 7.49 25.08 9.00
N LYS A 277 6.97 25.21 10.23
CA LYS A 277 7.74 25.02 11.47
C LYS A 277 8.40 23.64 11.56
N LEU A 278 7.76 22.59 11.07
CA LEU A 278 8.30 21.23 11.08
C LEU A 278 9.49 21.07 10.11
N ILE A 279 9.43 21.70 8.94
CA ILE A 279 10.36 21.43 7.83
C ILE A 279 11.35 22.55 7.53
N THR A 280 11.32 23.66 8.28
CA THR A 280 12.31 24.74 8.20
C THR A 280 13.28 24.71 9.39
N ARG A 281 14.45 25.33 9.21
CA ARG A 281 15.46 25.48 10.25
C ARG A 281 14.90 26.33 11.38
N SER A 282 15.07 25.88 12.63
CA SER A 282 14.58 26.61 13.80
C SER A 282 15.25 27.98 13.99
N SER A 283 16.42 28.22 13.37
CA SER A 283 17.17 29.47 13.46
C SER A 283 16.46 30.64 12.77
N ASP A 284 15.74 30.39 11.68
CA ASP A 284 15.12 31.43 10.85
C ASP A 284 13.63 31.16 10.53
N GLY A 285 13.13 29.96 10.78
CA GLY A 285 11.75 29.54 10.51
C GLY A 285 11.35 29.57 9.03
N THR A 286 12.29 29.79 8.11
CA THR A 286 12.01 30.09 6.70
C THR A 286 12.84 29.26 5.74
N THR A 287 14.08 28.91 6.10
CA THR A 287 14.92 28.07 5.24
C THR A 287 14.59 26.61 5.44
N LEU A 288 14.34 25.89 4.36
CA LEU A 288 14.03 24.45 4.40
C LEU A 288 15.20 23.65 4.97
N LEU A 289 14.88 22.58 5.69
CA LEU A 289 15.87 21.59 6.11
C LEU A 289 16.40 20.80 4.91
N GLU A 290 17.72 20.60 4.88
CA GLU A 290 18.44 19.87 3.84
C GLU A 290 18.95 18.51 4.34
N GLN A 291 19.39 17.66 3.41
CA GLN A 291 19.94 16.35 3.75
C GLN A 291 21.14 16.48 4.70
N GLY A 292 21.19 15.65 5.74
CA GLY A 292 22.26 15.64 6.75
C GLY A 292 22.09 16.69 7.87
N GLU A 293 21.13 17.61 7.74
CA GLU A 293 20.73 18.49 8.84
C GLU A 293 19.92 17.73 9.89
N THR A 294 19.84 18.29 11.10
CA THR A 294 19.12 17.66 12.20
C THR A 294 17.70 18.22 12.28
N MET A 295 16.70 17.35 12.17
CA MET A 295 15.29 17.66 12.46
C MET A 295 14.97 17.27 13.90
N VAL A 296 14.28 18.14 14.64
CA VAL A 296 13.81 17.88 16.01
C VAL A 296 12.28 18.04 16.05
N ARG A 297 11.59 17.13 16.72
CA ARG A 297 10.11 17.11 16.80
C ARG A 297 9.63 17.14 18.25
N ARG A 298 9.86 18.26 18.93
CA ARG A 298 9.66 18.41 20.39
C ARG A 298 8.22 18.17 20.82
N GLU A 299 7.25 18.75 20.11
CA GLU A 299 5.82 18.57 20.40
C GLU A 299 5.40 17.12 20.21
N TYR A 300 5.93 16.48 19.15
CA TYR A 300 5.67 15.05 18.91
C TYR A 300 6.31 14.15 19.98
N ALA A 301 7.49 14.50 20.49
CA ALA A 301 8.11 13.79 21.60
C ALA A 301 7.26 13.86 22.89
N GLN A 302 6.62 15.01 23.16
CA GLN A 302 5.67 15.15 24.28
C GLN A 302 4.44 14.26 24.08
N THR A 303 3.91 14.21 22.86
CA THR A 303 2.81 13.29 22.49
C THR A 303 3.20 11.82 22.69
N LEU A 304 4.39 11.42 22.23
CA LEU A 304 4.88 10.06 22.45
C LEU A 304 5.12 9.76 23.94
N ASN A 305 5.57 10.74 24.73
CA ASN A 305 5.72 10.59 26.17
C ASN A 305 4.36 10.41 26.88
N GLU A 306 3.33 11.15 26.48
CA GLU A 306 1.94 10.95 26.94
C GLU A 306 1.45 9.53 26.62
N ILE A 307 1.69 9.05 25.39
CA ILE A 307 1.33 7.70 24.94
C ILE A 307 2.13 6.62 25.66
N MET A 308 3.40 6.88 25.97
CA MET A 308 4.28 5.97 26.71
C MET A 308 3.80 5.79 28.15
N ILE A 309 3.42 6.88 28.83
CA ILE A 309 3.06 6.87 30.25
C ILE A 309 1.59 6.48 30.47
N LYS A 310 0.66 7.08 29.72
CA LYS A 310 -0.79 6.87 29.90
C LYS A 310 -1.34 5.75 29.00
N GLY A 311 -0.50 5.20 28.12
CA GLY A 311 -0.87 4.18 27.14
C GLY A 311 -1.51 4.77 25.87
N PRO A 312 -1.72 3.95 24.83
CA PRO A 312 -2.22 4.40 23.51
C PRO A 312 -3.59 5.05 23.54
N GLY A 313 -4.41 4.72 24.55
CA GLY A 313 -5.75 5.28 24.70
C GLY A 313 -5.75 6.80 24.87
N SER A 314 -4.69 7.40 25.42
CA SER A 314 -4.60 8.85 25.64
C SER A 314 -4.66 9.65 24.34
N PHE A 315 -4.15 9.09 23.23
CA PHE A 315 -4.26 9.70 21.90
C PHE A 315 -5.71 9.90 21.46
N TYR A 316 -6.57 8.95 21.81
CA TYR A 316 -7.97 8.91 21.40
C TYR A 316 -8.94 9.53 22.41
N SER A 317 -8.47 9.92 23.59
CA SER A 317 -9.28 10.56 24.63
C SER A 317 -8.70 11.90 25.08
N VAL A 318 -7.52 11.87 25.72
CA VAL A 318 -6.88 13.07 26.29
C VAL A 318 -6.46 14.07 25.21
N LEU A 319 -5.85 13.60 24.12
CA LEU A 319 -5.38 14.44 23.03
C LEU A 319 -6.45 14.73 21.97
N ALA A 320 -7.58 14.00 22.00
CA ALA A 320 -8.60 14.03 20.97
C ALA A 320 -9.20 15.43 20.76
N GLU A 321 -9.54 16.15 21.83
CA GLU A 321 -10.14 17.49 21.69
C GLU A 321 -9.15 18.50 21.07
N THR A 322 -7.87 18.42 21.45
CA THR A 322 -6.84 19.31 20.89
C THR A 322 -6.64 19.03 19.39
N MET A 323 -6.54 17.76 19.02
CA MET A 323 -6.38 17.34 17.63
C MET A 323 -7.61 17.67 16.78
N ALA A 324 -8.81 17.37 17.27
CA ALA A 324 -10.06 17.71 16.61
C ALA A 324 -10.20 19.23 16.42
N LYS A 325 -9.80 20.03 17.41
CA LYS A 325 -9.78 21.49 17.27
C LYS A 325 -8.81 21.94 16.17
N ASP A 326 -7.58 21.43 16.13
CA ASP A 326 -6.61 21.80 15.09
C ASP A 326 -7.10 21.39 13.67
N ILE A 327 -7.82 20.26 13.56
CA ILE A 327 -8.46 19.82 12.31
C ILE A 327 -9.58 20.79 11.91
N ARG A 328 -10.48 21.15 12.83
CA ARG A 328 -11.56 22.12 12.59
C ARG A 328 -11.04 23.51 12.24
N ASP A 329 -10.01 23.98 12.94
CA ASP A 329 -9.34 25.26 12.64
C ASP A 329 -8.73 25.25 11.21
N SER A 330 -8.47 24.06 10.65
CA SER A 330 -8.01 23.84 9.27
C SER A 330 -9.15 23.54 8.28
N GLY A 331 -10.41 23.75 8.69
CA GLY A 331 -11.60 23.53 7.87
C GLY A 331 -12.12 22.09 7.84
N GLY A 332 -11.64 21.21 8.72
CA GLY A 332 -11.99 19.78 8.71
C GLY A 332 -13.27 19.40 9.46
N ALA A 333 -13.75 18.19 9.16
CA ALA A 333 -15.03 17.66 9.65
C ALA A 333 -14.90 16.73 10.89
N VAL A 334 -13.67 16.31 11.24
CA VAL A 334 -13.41 15.40 12.38
C VAL A 334 -13.76 16.08 13.71
N VAL A 335 -14.49 15.37 14.57
CA VAL A 335 -14.79 15.77 15.95
C VAL A 335 -14.10 14.82 16.95
N ALA A 336 -13.98 15.24 18.22
CA ALA A 336 -13.29 14.45 19.25
C ALA A 336 -13.93 13.06 19.46
N GLN A 337 -15.26 12.98 19.35
CA GLN A 337 -16.01 11.74 19.45
C GLN A 337 -15.63 10.73 18.35
N ASP A 338 -15.18 11.20 17.19
CA ASP A 338 -14.72 10.32 16.11
C ASP A 338 -13.44 9.58 16.51
N PHE A 339 -12.53 10.25 17.23
CA PHE A 339 -11.32 9.61 17.78
C PHE A 339 -11.69 8.56 18.84
N GLU A 340 -12.56 8.90 19.78
CA GLU A 340 -13.01 7.96 20.82
C GLU A 340 -13.73 6.74 20.24
N GLY A 341 -14.46 6.96 19.14
CA GLY A 341 -15.22 5.95 18.41
C GLY A 341 -14.38 5.02 17.53
N TYR A 342 -13.15 5.38 17.19
CA TYR A 342 -12.32 4.59 16.26
C TYR A 342 -12.05 3.17 16.75
N ARG A 343 -12.19 2.19 15.85
CA ARG A 343 -11.91 0.76 16.09
C ARG A 343 -11.13 0.20 14.90
N PRO A 344 -9.93 -0.39 15.10
CA PRO A 344 -9.33 -1.22 14.07
C PRO A 344 -10.19 -2.47 13.88
N VAL A 345 -10.11 -3.06 12.70
CA VAL A 345 -10.88 -4.24 12.34
C VAL A 345 -9.94 -5.45 12.28
N LEU A 346 -10.23 -6.49 13.05
CA LEU A 346 -9.51 -7.75 12.98
C LEU A 346 -10.16 -8.62 11.90
N ARG A 347 -9.37 -9.06 10.91
CA ARG A 347 -9.83 -9.78 9.71
C ARG A 347 -9.03 -11.06 9.49
N ASP A 348 -9.65 -12.03 8.81
CA ASP A 348 -8.91 -13.15 8.22
C ASP A 348 -8.13 -12.64 7.00
N PRO A 349 -6.84 -12.99 6.86
CA PRO A 349 -6.08 -12.62 5.68
C PRO A 349 -6.51 -13.43 4.45
N LEU A 350 -6.20 -12.93 3.26
CA LEU A 350 -6.36 -13.73 2.04
C LEU A 350 -5.27 -14.81 2.01
N VAL A 351 -5.67 -16.05 1.75
CA VAL A 351 -4.73 -17.19 1.65
C VAL A 351 -4.91 -17.87 0.30
N SER A 352 -3.81 -18.15 -0.37
CA SER A 352 -3.78 -18.86 -1.65
C SER A 352 -2.55 -19.77 -1.74
N SER A 353 -2.72 -20.99 -2.22
CA SER A 353 -1.59 -21.90 -2.51
C SER A 353 -1.27 -21.87 -3.99
N MET A 354 -0.01 -21.65 -4.31
CA MET A 354 0.48 -21.53 -5.68
C MET A 354 1.99 -21.72 -5.73
N LEU A 355 2.49 -22.38 -6.78
CA LEU A 355 3.92 -22.62 -7.01
C LEU A 355 4.63 -23.29 -5.81
N GLY A 356 3.93 -24.18 -5.08
CA GLY A 356 4.48 -24.86 -3.90
C GLY A 356 4.54 -24.02 -2.62
N HIS A 357 4.03 -22.78 -2.64
CA HIS A 357 4.01 -21.88 -1.50
C HIS A 357 2.58 -21.52 -1.07
N THR A 358 2.43 -21.18 0.21
CA THR A 358 1.23 -20.53 0.73
C THR A 358 1.48 -19.04 0.79
N ILE A 359 0.72 -18.27 0.01
CA ILE A 359 0.77 -16.82 -0.06
C ILE A 359 -0.34 -16.28 0.84
N VAL A 360 0.05 -15.39 1.75
CA VAL A 360 -0.87 -14.70 2.67
C VAL A 360 -0.83 -13.21 2.33
N GLY A 361 -1.99 -12.61 2.11
CA GLY A 361 -2.12 -11.23 1.65
C GLY A 361 -3.20 -10.45 2.38
N SER A 362 -3.20 -9.13 2.19
CA SER A 362 -4.21 -8.25 2.77
C SER A 362 -5.60 -8.50 2.14
N PRO A 363 -6.66 -8.62 2.94
CA PRO A 363 -8.04 -8.58 2.46
C PRO A 363 -8.48 -7.13 2.20
N PRO A 364 -9.62 -6.93 1.52
CA PRO A 364 -10.27 -5.62 1.45
C PRO A 364 -10.53 -5.03 2.85
N PRO A 365 -10.44 -3.70 3.04
CA PRO A 365 -10.44 -2.64 2.02
C PRO A 365 -9.12 -2.47 1.24
N SER A 366 -8.05 -3.17 1.64
CA SER A 366 -6.83 -3.20 0.85
C SER A 366 -7.04 -3.96 -0.46
N SER A 367 -6.56 -3.40 -1.57
CA SER A 367 -6.52 -4.11 -2.85
C SER A 367 -5.25 -4.92 -3.08
N GLY A 368 -4.24 -4.76 -2.23
CA GLY A 368 -2.89 -5.27 -2.45
C GLY A 368 -2.81 -6.79 -2.51
N GLY A 369 -3.31 -7.49 -1.48
CA GLY A 369 -3.22 -8.95 -1.38
C GLY A 369 -3.91 -9.66 -2.53
N GLY A 370 -5.17 -9.31 -2.81
CA GLY A 370 -5.92 -9.88 -3.93
C GLY A 370 -5.22 -9.63 -5.28
N SER A 371 -4.72 -8.41 -5.48
CA SER A 371 -4.04 -8.03 -6.73
C SER A 371 -2.76 -8.82 -6.98
N ILE A 372 -1.89 -8.95 -5.97
CA ILE A 372 -0.65 -9.71 -6.09
C ILE A 372 -0.94 -11.20 -6.30
N ILE A 373 -1.88 -11.77 -5.52
CA ILE A 373 -2.28 -13.17 -5.67
C ILE A 373 -2.83 -13.43 -7.09
N GLY A 374 -3.68 -12.54 -7.61
CA GLY A 374 -4.23 -12.64 -8.97
C GLY A 374 -3.16 -12.54 -10.05
N ALA A 375 -2.23 -11.60 -9.95
CA ALA A 375 -1.14 -11.44 -10.91
C ALA A 375 -0.24 -12.68 -10.95
N LEU A 376 0.15 -13.20 -9.78
CA LEU A 376 0.95 -14.42 -9.69
C LEU A 376 0.17 -15.64 -10.25
N ARG A 377 -1.15 -15.69 -10.01
CA ARG A 377 -2.01 -16.77 -10.51
C ARG A 377 -2.15 -16.75 -12.01
N PHE A 378 -2.37 -15.59 -12.60
CA PHE A 378 -2.37 -15.39 -14.03
C PHE A 378 -1.05 -15.88 -14.65
N LEU A 379 0.09 -15.44 -14.09
CA LEU A 379 1.43 -15.82 -14.58
C LEU A 379 1.72 -17.31 -14.40
N SER A 380 1.19 -17.94 -13.35
CA SER A 380 1.43 -19.36 -13.05
C SER A 380 0.90 -20.34 -14.10
N TYR A 381 0.02 -19.90 -15.01
CA TYR A 381 -0.58 -20.77 -16.03
C TYR A 381 0.25 -20.94 -17.29
N PHE A 382 1.28 -20.15 -17.46
CA PHE A 382 2.14 -20.30 -18.61
C PHE A 382 3.37 -21.17 -18.28
N PRO A 383 3.98 -21.82 -19.29
CA PRO A 383 4.98 -22.87 -19.08
C PRO A 383 6.40 -22.38 -18.74
N LEU A 384 6.66 -21.07 -18.73
CA LEU A 384 8.00 -20.50 -18.57
C LEU A 384 8.22 -19.91 -17.17
N PRO A 385 9.42 -20.05 -16.57
CA PRO A 385 9.77 -19.27 -15.39
C PRO A 385 9.87 -17.79 -15.79
N TYR A 386 8.90 -16.99 -15.36
CA TYR A 386 8.90 -15.56 -15.64
C TYR A 386 10.01 -14.85 -14.90
N SER A 387 10.86 -14.19 -15.67
CA SER A 387 11.70 -13.12 -15.16
C SER A 387 11.40 -11.85 -15.95
N ALA A 388 10.62 -10.95 -15.35
CA ALA A 388 10.29 -9.63 -15.93
C ALA A 388 11.52 -8.75 -16.21
N THR A 389 12.74 -9.20 -15.89
CA THR A 389 13.99 -8.47 -16.15
C THR A 389 14.79 -9.03 -17.32
N HIS A 390 14.49 -10.22 -17.84
CA HIS A 390 15.35 -10.91 -18.81
C HIS A 390 14.88 -10.82 -20.26
N ASP A 391 13.58 -10.88 -20.53
CA ASP A 391 13.07 -10.89 -21.92
C ASP A 391 11.78 -10.09 -22.12
N THR A 392 11.53 -9.74 -23.38
CA THR A 392 10.39 -8.90 -23.80
C THR A 392 9.04 -9.57 -23.55
N LEU A 393 8.92 -10.88 -23.77
CA LEU A 393 7.66 -11.60 -23.59
C LEU A 393 7.30 -11.69 -22.10
N SER A 394 8.26 -11.98 -21.23
CA SER A 394 8.04 -11.97 -19.77
C SER A 394 7.60 -10.59 -19.27
N ARG A 395 8.20 -9.51 -19.78
CA ARG A 395 7.79 -8.14 -19.46
C ARG A 395 6.38 -7.83 -19.94
N HIS A 396 6.08 -8.22 -21.17
CA HIS A 396 4.74 -8.07 -21.77
C HIS A 396 3.68 -8.78 -20.93
N LEU A 397 3.90 -10.06 -20.59
CA LEU A 397 2.96 -10.85 -19.80
C LEU A 397 2.80 -10.33 -18.37
N TYR A 398 3.86 -9.80 -17.75
CA TYR A 398 3.76 -9.10 -16.47
C TYR A 398 2.87 -7.85 -16.58
N VAL A 399 3.06 -7.03 -17.62
CA VAL A 399 2.22 -5.85 -17.87
C VAL A 399 0.76 -6.25 -18.10
N GLU A 400 0.49 -7.28 -18.90
CA GLU A 400 -0.87 -7.76 -19.14
C GLU A 400 -1.52 -8.32 -17.86
N ALA A 401 -0.76 -9.04 -17.02
CA ALA A 401 -1.22 -9.47 -15.70
C ALA A 401 -1.64 -8.27 -14.84
N CYS A 402 -0.82 -7.20 -14.80
CA CYS A 402 -1.17 -5.97 -14.10
C CYS A 402 -2.45 -5.35 -14.67
N ARG A 403 -2.62 -5.26 -15.99
CA ARG A 403 -3.83 -4.66 -16.59
C ARG A 403 -5.10 -5.38 -16.20
N HIS A 404 -5.11 -6.71 -16.29
CA HIS A 404 -6.23 -7.56 -15.87
C HIS A 404 -6.56 -7.38 -14.38
N VAL A 405 -5.54 -7.44 -13.53
CA VAL A 405 -5.70 -7.31 -12.09
C VAL A 405 -6.18 -5.91 -11.70
N PHE A 406 -5.61 -4.85 -12.27
CA PHE A 406 -6.04 -3.48 -11.99
C PHE A 406 -7.45 -3.19 -12.49
N ALA A 407 -7.91 -3.85 -13.56
CA ALA A 407 -9.30 -3.77 -13.98
C ALA A 407 -10.26 -4.36 -12.92
N ILE A 408 -9.90 -5.51 -12.33
CA ILE A 408 -10.69 -6.13 -11.27
C ILE A 408 -10.60 -5.35 -9.95
N ARG A 409 -9.41 -4.82 -9.62
CA ARG A 409 -9.12 -3.99 -8.44
C ARG A 409 -10.15 -2.87 -8.26
N MET A 410 -10.64 -2.29 -9.36
CA MET A 410 -11.68 -1.27 -9.37
C MET A 410 -13.01 -1.67 -8.71
N SER A 411 -13.22 -2.97 -8.47
CA SER A 411 -14.39 -3.51 -7.78
C SER A 411 -14.19 -3.67 -6.27
N LEU A 412 -12.97 -3.51 -5.77
CA LEU A 412 -12.65 -3.62 -4.35
C LEU A 412 -12.94 -2.30 -3.62
N SER A 413 -13.51 -2.40 -2.42
CA SER A 413 -13.87 -1.28 -1.56
C SER A 413 -13.96 -1.76 -0.11
N ASP A 414 -14.48 -0.95 0.81
CA ASP A 414 -14.75 -1.43 2.17
C ASP A 414 -15.87 -2.51 2.17
N PRO A 415 -15.56 -3.75 2.61
CA PRO A 415 -16.54 -4.85 2.66
C PRO A 415 -17.78 -4.56 3.49
N LYS A 416 -17.68 -3.63 4.46
CA LYS A 416 -18.82 -3.25 5.31
C LYS A 416 -19.95 -2.63 4.49
N TYR A 417 -19.63 -2.00 3.36
CA TYR A 417 -20.59 -1.29 2.50
C TYR A 417 -20.90 -2.02 1.19
N SER A 418 -19.94 -2.79 0.65
CA SER A 418 -20.11 -3.53 -0.62
C SER A 418 -19.65 -5.00 -0.50
N PRO A 419 -20.28 -5.81 0.37
CA PRO A 419 -19.76 -7.14 0.70
C PRO A 419 -19.75 -8.09 -0.52
N LYS A 420 -20.82 -8.08 -1.31
CA LYS A 420 -21.01 -8.97 -2.47
C LYS A 420 -19.98 -8.69 -3.56
N GLU A 421 -19.79 -7.42 -3.90
CA GLU A 421 -18.87 -6.97 -4.94
C GLU A 421 -17.41 -7.27 -4.55
N ASN A 422 -17.06 -7.11 -3.27
CA ASN A 422 -15.75 -7.49 -2.77
C ASN A 422 -15.55 -9.01 -2.83
N GLU A 423 -16.53 -9.81 -2.40
CA GLU A 423 -16.47 -11.26 -2.48
C GLU A 423 -16.26 -11.76 -3.92
N ASP A 424 -17.05 -11.25 -4.86
CA ASP A 424 -16.97 -11.63 -6.28
C ASP A 424 -15.63 -11.20 -6.89
N ALA A 425 -15.14 -9.99 -6.57
CA ALA A 425 -13.85 -9.50 -7.06
C ALA A 425 -12.65 -10.27 -6.47
N ILE A 426 -12.73 -10.63 -5.20
CA ILE A 426 -11.71 -11.48 -4.56
C ILE A 426 -11.74 -12.86 -5.18
N ALA A 427 -12.92 -13.47 -5.37
CA ALA A 427 -13.04 -14.77 -6.03
C ALA A 427 -12.39 -14.74 -7.43
N ASP A 428 -12.68 -13.72 -8.24
CA ASP A 428 -12.06 -13.56 -9.57
C ASP A 428 -10.53 -13.43 -9.52
N LEU A 429 -9.97 -12.82 -8.48
CA LEU A 429 -8.53 -12.66 -8.28
C LEU A 429 -7.86 -13.93 -7.75
N ILE A 430 -8.45 -14.58 -6.75
CA ILE A 430 -7.77 -15.64 -5.99
C ILE A 430 -8.19 -17.04 -6.41
N GLU A 431 -9.33 -17.20 -7.07
CA GLU A 431 -9.76 -18.48 -7.63
C GLU A 431 -9.13 -18.75 -9.00
N GLY A 432 -9.04 -20.03 -9.37
CA GLY A 432 -8.27 -20.45 -10.53
C GLY A 432 -8.93 -20.12 -11.88
N GLU A 433 -10.24 -20.22 -11.97
CA GLU A 433 -10.94 -20.28 -13.25
C GLU A 433 -10.92 -18.95 -14.01
N TYR A 434 -11.18 -17.84 -13.32
CA TYR A 434 -11.27 -16.54 -13.98
C TYR A 434 -9.91 -16.05 -14.50
N MET A 435 -8.88 -16.08 -13.65
CA MET A 435 -7.50 -15.77 -14.06
C MET A 435 -7.01 -16.65 -15.22
N ARG A 436 -7.45 -17.92 -15.28
CA ARG A 436 -7.12 -18.82 -16.40
C ARG A 436 -7.79 -18.39 -17.71
N LYS A 437 -9.05 -17.94 -17.66
CA LYS A 437 -9.74 -17.40 -18.84
C LYS A 437 -9.04 -16.14 -19.36
N LEU A 438 -8.66 -15.23 -18.47
CA LEU A 438 -7.90 -14.03 -18.83
C LEU A 438 -6.55 -14.37 -19.47
N GLN A 439 -5.86 -15.37 -18.92
CA GLN A 439 -4.62 -15.88 -19.51
C GLN A 439 -4.83 -16.40 -20.94
N GLN A 440 -5.88 -17.18 -21.19
CA GLN A 440 -6.19 -17.72 -22.52
C GLN A 440 -6.56 -16.66 -23.56
N MET A 441 -7.11 -15.52 -23.11
CA MET A 441 -7.47 -14.39 -23.98
C MET A 441 -6.28 -13.47 -24.27
N THR A 442 -5.21 -13.54 -23.47
CA THR A 442 -4.09 -12.60 -23.57
C THR A 442 -3.23 -12.91 -24.79
N LEU A 443 -2.92 -11.87 -25.57
CA LEU A 443 -2.08 -11.98 -26.76
C LEU A 443 -0.60 -11.90 -26.37
N GLU A 444 0.25 -12.76 -26.93
CA GLU A 444 1.70 -12.74 -26.67
C GLU A 444 2.44 -11.68 -27.48
N ASN A 445 1.84 -11.18 -28.57
CA ASN A 445 2.43 -10.26 -29.53
C ASN A 445 1.64 -8.95 -29.70
N GLY A 446 0.76 -8.63 -28.75
CA GLY A 446 -0.12 -7.48 -28.82
C GLY A 446 -0.86 -7.26 -27.51
N ILE A 447 -1.76 -6.28 -27.51
CA ILE A 447 -2.59 -5.94 -26.36
C ILE A 447 -4.06 -6.04 -26.74
N LEU A 448 -4.91 -6.39 -25.77
CA LEU A 448 -6.35 -6.29 -25.94
C LEU A 448 -6.80 -4.82 -26.05
N ASN A 449 -7.99 -4.59 -26.61
CA ASN A 449 -8.63 -3.28 -26.50
C ASN A 449 -9.00 -3.01 -25.04
N ILE A 450 -9.03 -1.75 -24.65
CA ILE A 450 -9.28 -1.38 -23.25
C ILE A 450 -10.63 -1.90 -22.72
N SER A 451 -11.67 -1.93 -23.56
CA SER A 451 -12.99 -2.46 -23.20
C SER A 451 -12.97 -3.96 -22.89
N GLU A 452 -11.96 -4.69 -23.35
CA GLU A 452 -11.86 -6.14 -23.18
C GLU A 452 -11.19 -6.54 -21.85
N TYR A 453 -10.60 -5.60 -21.10
CA TYR A 453 -10.08 -5.89 -19.75
C TYR A 453 -11.18 -5.89 -18.67
N GLY A 454 -12.41 -5.45 -19.00
CA GLY A 454 -13.57 -5.60 -18.11
C GLY A 454 -13.52 -4.77 -16.81
N GLY A 455 -12.80 -3.65 -16.79
CA GLY A 455 -12.75 -2.77 -15.61
C GLY A 455 -14.10 -2.14 -15.31
N LYS A 456 -14.53 -2.18 -14.03
CA LYS A 456 -15.79 -1.56 -13.55
C LYS A 456 -15.94 -0.09 -13.93
N TRP A 457 -14.81 0.63 -13.98
CA TRP A 457 -14.74 2.04 -14.38
C TRP A 457 -14.01 2.23 -15.71
N ALA A 458 -14.18 1.30 -16.66
CA ALA A 458 -13.67 1.48 -18.02
C ALA A 458 -14.27 2.75 -18.64
N GLN A 459 -13.57 3.86 -18.39
CA GLN A 459 -13.80 5.20 -18.89
C GLN A 459 -15.12 5.82 -18.43
N VAL A 460 -15.05 6.60 -17.34
CA VAL A 460 -16.00 7.70 -17.13
C VAL A 460 -16.01 8.54 -18.41
N LYS A 461 -17.06 8.42 -19.23
CA LYS A 461 -17.26 9.27 -20.38
C LYS A 461 -17.69 10.63 -19.87
N ARG A 462 -16.90 11.67 -20.16
CA ARG A 462 -17.43 13.03 -20.19
C ARG A 462 -18.22 13.15 -21.50
N SER A 463 -19.52 12.86 -21.45
CA SER A 463 -20.44 13.23 -22.53
C SER A 463 -20.78 14.72 -22.38
N GLU A 464 -20.89 15.44 -23.49
CA GLU A 464 -21.20 16.88 -23.54
C GLU A 464 -22.56 17.25 -22.90
N ASN A 465 -23.39 16.26 -22.60
CA ASN A 465 -24.59 16.42 -21.79
C ASN A 465 -24.45 15.63 -20.50
N ALA A 466 -24.54 16.34 -19.38
CA ALA A 466 -24.38 15.86 -18.02
C ALA A 466 -25.25 14.63 -17.74
N ASN A 467 -24.60 13.48 -17.57
CA ASN A 467 -24.99 12.35 -16.71
C ASN A 467 -23.82 11.35 -16.69
N LEU A 468 -23.23 11.13 -15.52
CA LEU A 468 -22.23 10.09 -15.30
C LEU A 468 -22.95 8.74 -15.41
N VAL A 469 -22.74 8.02 -16.50
CA VAL A 469 -23.31 6.67 -16.65
C VAL A 469 -22.34 5.69 -16.00
N ASP A 470 -22.78 5.05 -14.93
CA ASP A 470 -22.13 3.91 -14.31
C ASP A 470 -21.95 2.81 -15.36
N ALA A 471 -20.71 2.40 -15.62
CA ALA A 471 -20.41 1.20 -16.39
C ALA A 471 -20.66 -0.05 -15.51
N HIS A 472 -21.85 -0.12 -14.90
CA HIS A 472 -22.23 -1.17 -13.97
C HIS A 472 -22.27 -2.51 -14.68
N GLU A 473 -21.63 -3.51 -14.05
CA GLU A 473 -21.98 -4.95 -13.90
C GLU A 473 -22.25 -5.81 -15.16
N GLY A 474 -22.72 -5.21 -16.24
CA GLY A 474 -23.00 -5.81 -17.53
C GLY A 474 -21.73 -6.07 -18.32
N ASP A 475 -20.68 -5.26 -18.21
CA ASP A 475 -19.46 -5.47 -19.01
C ASP A 475 -18.60 -6.64 -18.52
N ARG A 476 -18.62 -6.94 -17.22
CA ARG A 476 -18.10 -8.20 -16.66
C ARG A 476 -18.84 -9.44 -17.21
N ARG A 477 -20.10 -9.27 -17.65
CA ARG A 477 -20.89 -10.31 -18.38
C ARG A 477 -20.80 -10.19 -19.91
N ARG A 478 -20.37 -9.05 -20.48
CA ARG A 478 -20.23 -8.81 -21.93
C ARG A 478 -18.89 -9.17 -22.53
N LEU A 479 -17.98 -9.78 -21.77
CA LEU A 479 -16.84 -10.55 -22.31
C LEU A 479 -17.28 -11.75 -23.19
N HIS A 480 -18.57 -11.82 -23.59
CA HIS A 480 -19.14 -12.69 -24.60
C HIS A 480 -19.47 -12.03 -25.97
N SER A 481 -19.27 -10.72 -26.20
CA SER A 481 -19.77 -10.09 -27.45
C SER A 481 -18.89 -9.01 -28.12
N GLY A 482 -17.58 -8.97 -27.84
CA GLY A 482 -16.54 -8.28 -28.63
C GLY A 482 -16.89 -6.99 -29.38
N LYS A 483 -16.68 -5.81 -28.76
CA LYS A 483 -16.51 -4.51 -29.48
C LYS A 483 -15.53 -3.58 -28.74
N SER A 484 -14.73 -2.85 -29.53
CA SER A 484 -13.60 -1.97 -29.14
C SER A 484 -13.98 -0.49 -29.10
N THR A 485 -13.35 0.30 -28.22
CA THR A 485 -13.24 1.78 -28.34
C THR A 485 -11.84 2.30 -28.00
N ARG A 486 -11.35 3.24 -28.82
CA ARG A 486 -10.08 3.98 -28.73
C ARG A 486 -10.19 5.27 -27.90
N ASN A 487 -9.00 5.75 -27.48
CA ASN A 487 -8.63 6.99 -26.77
C ASN A 487 -8.73 6.95 -25.23
N LEU A 488 -7.55 6.86 -24.60
CA LEU A 488 -7.31 7.16 -23.19
C LEU A 488 -6.08 8.06 -23.05
N MET A 489 -6.16 9.02 -22.15
CA MET A 489 -5.00 9.80 -21.72
C MET A 489 -3.99 8.88 -21.02
N LEU A 490 -2.70 9.09 -21.28
CA LEU A 490 -1.61 8.52 -20.49
C LEU A 490 -1.72 9.06 -19.05
N PHE A 491 -2.03 8.20 -18.08
CA PHE A 491 -1.88 8.53 -16.68
C PHE A 491 -0.38 8.47 -16.33
N ASN A 492 0.23 9.62 -16.07
CA ASN A 492 1.58 9.70 -15.54
C ASN A 492 1.57 9.44 -14.03
N TYR A 493 1.57 8.17 -13.61
CA TYR A 493 1.93 7.79 -12.24
C TYR A 493 3.46 7.82 -12.11
N LEU A 494 4.03 8.98 -11.78
CA LEU A 494 5.48 9.16 -11.64
C LEU A 494 5.91 9.80 -10.31
N ASN A 495 4.98 10.04 -9.38
CA ASN A 495 5.33 10.55 -8.06
C ASN A 495 5.17 9.45 -7.03
N ASP A 496 6.26 9.13 -6.35
CA ASP A 496 6.30 8.29 -5.16
C ASP A 496 5.36 8.86 -4.07
N HIS A 497 4.72 7.99 -3.30
CA HIS A 497 3.75 8.37 -2.26
C HIS A 497 4.33 8.15 -0.87
N GLY A 498 3.79 8.88 0.10
CA GLY A 498 4.26 8.82 1.48
C GLY A 498 3.81 7.52 2.14
N THR A 499 4.47 6.39 1.88
CA THR A 499 4.18 5.12 2.57
C THR A 499 5.49 4.50 3.03
N SER A 500 5.52 4.04 4.27
CA SER A 500 6.62 3.22 4.80
C SER A 500 6.15 1.78 4.98
N SER A 501 7.06 0.83 4.76
CA SER A 501 6.82 -0.59 5.01
C SER A 501 7.93 -1.15 5.88
N LEU A 502 7.58 -2.09 6.74
CA LEU A 502 8.53 -2.84 7.54
C LEU A 502 8.15 -4.32 7.62
N SER A 503 9.16 -5.15 7.79
CA SER A 503 8.99 -6.59 8.01
C SER A 503 9.95 -7.06 9.10
N VAL A 504 9.44 -7.90 9.99
CA VAL A 504 10.18 -8.44 11.13
C VAL A 504 9.97 -9.94 11.20
N VAL A 505 11.05 -10.67 11.46
CA VAL A 505 11.03 -12.08 11.87
C VAL A 505 11.86 -12.26 13.13
N ASP A 506 11.46 -13.15 14.02
CA ASP A 506 12.19 -13.47 15.26
C ASP A 506 12.68 -14.92 15.31
N SER A 507 13.40 -15.27 16.38
CA SER A 507 13.98 -16.59 16.64
C SER A 507 12.92 -17.68 16.85
N GLU A 508 11.69 -17.31 17.19
CA GLU A 508 10.57 -18.23 17.33
C GLU A 508 9.83 -18.43 16.01
N HIS A 509 10.31 -17.85 14.90
CA HIS A 509 9.67 -17.80 13.59
C HIS A 509 8.33 -17.06 13.59
N ASN A 510 8.11 -16.12 14.51
CA ASN A 510 7.01 -15.18 14.35
C ASN A 510 7.38 -14.20 13.25
N ALA A 511 6.39 -13.73 12.49
CA ALA A 511 6.58 -12.77 11.43
C ALA A 511 5.52 -11.67 11.51
N VAL A 512 5.93 -10.42 11.33
CA VAL A 512 5.03 -9.27 11.28
C VAL A 512 5.45 -8.37 10.13
N THR A 513 4.49 -7.96 9.31
CA THR A 513 4.70 -6.90 8.33
C THR A 513 3.70 -5.78 8.57
N ILE A 514 4.17 -4.54 8.53
CA ILE A 514 3.36 -3.35 8.71
C ILE A 514 3.60 -2.44 7.51
N THR A 515 2.51 -2.05 6.85
CA THR A 515 2.52 -0.96 5.88
C THR A 515 1.76 0.20 6.49
N THR A 516 2.44 1.31 6.73
CA THR A 516 1.93 2.52 7.39
C THR A 516 2.00 3.70 6.42
N SER A 517 0.97 4.56 6.46
CA SER A 517 0.91 5.71 5.59
C SER A 517 0.12 6.86 6.19
N VAL A 518 0.51 8.10 5.84
CA VAL A 518 -0.34 9.31 5.93
C VAL A 518 -1.00 9.65 4.59
N ASN A 519 -1.06 8.67 3.68
CA ASN A 519 -1.44 8.75 2.28
C ASN A 519 -0.38 9.46 1.39
N LEU A 520 -0.60 10.71 1.02
CA LEU A 520 0.35 11.48 0.22
C LEU A 520 1.43 12.09 1.12
N GLU A 521 2.53 12.58 0.54
CA GLU A 521 3.62 13.16 1.33
C GLU A 521 3.15 14.29 2.26
N PHE A 522 3.38 14.14 3.56
CA PHE A 522 2.88 15.01 4.64
C PHE A 522 1.34 15.09 4.73
N GLY A 523 0.65 14.08 4.21
CA GLY A 523 -0.81 13.92 4.27
C GLY A 523 -1.57 15.16 3.83
N SER A 524 -2.48 15.64 4.67
CA SER A 524 -3.29 16.85 4.45
C SER A 524 -2.50 18.16 4.50
N LYS A 525 -1.20 18.09 4.83
CA LYS A 525 -0.31 19.22 5.17
C LYS A 525 -0.64 19.88 6.51
N VAL A 526 -1.70 19.45 7.18
CA VAL A 526 -2.04 19.90 8.52
C VAL A 526 -1.17 19.17 9.54
N VAL A 527 -0.48 19.95 10.37
CA VAL A 527 0.28 19.44 11.52
C VAL A 527 -0.37 20.01 12.78
N SER A 528 -0.80 19.13 13.69
CA SER A 528 -1.35 19.53 14.98
C SER A 528 -0.28 20.20 15.86
N LYS A 529 -0.72 21.02 16.81
CA LYS A 529 0.14 21.54 17.89
C LYS A 529 0.77 20.44 18.74
N THR A 530 0.23 19.23 18.69
CA THR A 530 0.80 18.00 19.28
C THR A 530 1.99 17.44 18.48
N GLY A 531 2.32 18.01 17.32
CA GLY A 531 3.39 17.53 16.43
C GLY A 531 2.99 16.35 15.54
N VAL A 532 1.72 15.94 15.58
CA VAL A 532 1.14 14.90 14.72
C VAL A 532 0.89 15.48 13.33
N VAL A 533 1.40 14.80 12.29
CA VAL A 533 1.10 15.09 10.88
C VAL A 533 -0.13 14.30 10.48
N PHE A 534 -1.20 14.96 10.03
CA PHE A 534 -2.44 14.28 9.68
C PHE A 534 -2.44 13.77 8.26
N ASN A 535 -3.00 12.57 8.07
CA ASN A 535 -3.26 11.95 6.78
C ASN A 535 -4.13 12.81 5.86
N ASN A 536 -4.13 12.49 4.57
CA ASN A 536 -5.17 12.89 3.62
C ASN A 536 -5.94 11.67 3.09
N GLN A 537 -6.24 10.70 3.96
CA GLN A 537 -6.75 9.40 3.54
C GLN A 537 -8.16 9.48 2.94
N MET A 538 -8.90 10.57 3.16
CA MET A 538 -10.18 10.80 2.50
C MET A 538 -10.08 10.83 0.97
N ASP A 539 -8.90 11.09 0.41
CA ASP A 539 -8.67 11.01 -1.04
C ASP A 539 -8.99 9.64 -1.63
N ASP A 540 -8.83 8.56 -0.88
CA ASP A 540 -9.08 7.22 -1.40
C ASP A 540 -10.58 6.89 -1.52
N PHE A 541 -11.46 7.75 -1.00
CA PHE A 541 -12.90 7.63 -1.23
C PHE A 541 -13.27 8.10 -2.64
N SER A 542 -14.31 7.49 -3.22
CA SER A 542 -14.84 7.93 -4.51
C SER A 542 -15.50 9.30 -4.38
N THR A 543 -15.12 10.24 -5.24
CA THR A 543 -15.81 11.54 -5.39
C THR A 543 -16.66 11.51 -6.67
N PRO A 544 -17.95 11.86 -6.62
CA PRO A 544 -18.79 11.90 -7.82
C PRO A 544 -18.19 12.75 -8.93
N GLY A 545 -17.97 12.14 -10.10
CA GLY A 545 -17.46 12.85 -11.28
C GLY A 545 -15.98 13.21 -11.26
N ALA A 546 -15.21 12.78 -10.26
CA ALA A 546 -13.78 13.03 -10.14
C ALA A 546 -13.01 11.74 -9.83
N ALA A 547 -11.89 11.53 -10.51
CA ALA A 547 -10.91 10.52 -10.13
C ALA A 547 -10.15 11.01 -8.89
N ASN A 548 -9.83 10.10 -7.97
CA ASN A 548 -8.89 10.41 -6.91
C ASN A 548 -7.43 10.24 -7.38
N PHE A 549 -6.46 10.47 -6.49
CA PHE A 549 -5.06 10.35 -6.85
C PHE A 549 -4.68 8.95 -7.37
N PHE A 550 -5.39 7.92 -6.93
CA PHE A 550 -5.09 6.52 -7.23
C PHE A 550 -5.86 5.94 -8.43
N GLY A 551 -6.64 6.77 -9.13
CA GLY A 551 -7.40 6.38 -10.33
C GLY A 551 -8.84 6.04 -10.03
#